data_AF-A0A6J6CT86-F1
#
_entry.id   AF-A0A6J6CT86-F1
#
_cell.length_a   1.000
_cell.length_b   1.000
_cell.length_c   1.000
_cell.angle_alpha   90.00
_cell.angle_beta   90.00
_cell.angle_gamma   90.00
#
_symmetry.space_group_name_H-M   'P 1'
#
loop_
_entity.id
_entity.type
_entity.pdbx_description
1 polymer ?
#
loop_
_entity_poly.entity_id
_entity_poly.type
_entity_poly.pdbx_seq_one_letter_code
_entity_poly.pdbx_strand_id
1 'polypeptide(L)'
;MGTPTGKQPFWMHQIVEYLLGGALLAQGLQSPEPVAPALAGLLVLANAATVRGAAFSAFRLVSRRVHRVLDLVVIAAVVVLAVQPWIDVDDGLRLVMLGIAAGLGFVWWRSSFAERARPSVATGAVDDRGVRMGRAAGRFVGDGINAVKRTAARRGERPDRT
;
A
#
# COMPACT_ATOMS: atom_id res chain seq x y z
N MET A 1 -13.31 -20.96 5.52
CA MET A 1 -13.10 -19.61 6.08
C MET A 1 -11.63 -19.51 6.43
N GLY A 2 -10.81 -18.87 5.61
CA GLY A 2 -9.36 -18.79 5.86
C GLY A 2 -9.12 -17.89 7.06
N THR A 3 -8.47 -18.41 8.09
CA THR A 3 -8.01 -17.61 9.23
C THR A 3 -7.22 -16.42 8.71
N PRO A 4 -7.52 -15.17 9.12
CA PRO A 4 -6.64 -14.06 8.81
C PRO A 4 -5.30 -14.42 9.46
N THR A 5 -4.30 -14.71 8.64
CA THR A 5 -2.92 -14.81 9.12
C THR A 5 -2.68 -13.53 9.91
N GLY A 6 -2.32 -13.62 11.20
CA GLY A 6 -2.21 -12.45 12.07
C GLY A 6 -1.18 -11.40 11.65
N LYS A 7 -0.58 -11.54 10.46
CA LYS A 7 0.37 -10.62 9.83
C LYS A 7 -0.36 -9.49 9.11
N GLN A 8 0.23 -8.31 9.21
CA GLN A 8 -0.30 -7.08 8.64
C GLN A 8 -0.18 -7.08 7.11
N PRO A 9 -1.12 -6.43 6.40
CA PRO A 9 -1.11 -6.40 4.95
C PRO A 9 0.02 -5.51 4.41
N PHE A 10 0.59 -5.89 3.27
CA PHE A 10 1.77 -5.23 2.68
C PHE A 10 1.58 -3.73 2.36
N TRP A 11 0.36 -3.26 2.10
CA TRP A 11 0.14 -1.83 1.85
C TRP A 11 0.47 -0.98 3.08
N MET A 12 0.26 -1.51 4.29
CA MET A 12 0.59 -0.80 5.52
C MET A 12 2.10 -0.79 5.78
N HIS A 13 2.79 -1.88 5.42
CA HIS A 13 4.26 -1.92 5.40
C HIS A 13 4.82 -0.76 4.57
N GLN A 14 4.33 -0.59 3.33
CA GLN A 14 4.76 0.50 2.45
C GLN A 14 4.47 1.88 3.01
N ILE A 15 3.29 2.10 3.61
CA ILE A 15 2.98 3.40 4.21
C ILE A 15 3.98 3.72 5.31
N VAL A 16 4.30 2.75 6.17
CA VAL A 16 5.27 2.97 7.25
C VAL A 16 6.67 3.23 6.69
N GLU A 17 7.12 2.50 5.67
CA GLU A 17 8.40 2.78 5.01
C GLU A 17 8.44 4.20 4.44
N TYR A 18 7.36 4.67 3.79
CA TYR A 18 7.29 6.03 3.27
C TYR A 18 7.30 7.10 4.37
N LEU A 19 6.55 6.89 5.45
CA LEU A 19 6.50 7.85 6.55
C LEU A 19 7.85 7.92 7.26
N LEU A 20 8.45 6.79 7.59
CA LEU A 20 9.73 6.74 8.30
C LEU A 20 10.90 7.18 7.40
N GLY A 21 10.94 6.71 6.15
CA GLY A 21 11.94 7.14 5.17
C GLY A 21 11.84 8.62 4.83
N GLY A 22 10.61 9.13 4.66
CA GLY A 22 10.35 10.55 4.44
C GLY A 22 10.73 11.42 5.62
N ALA A 23 10.39 11.00 6.85
CA ALA A 23 10.80 11.69 8.07
C ALA A 23 12.32 11.73 8.23
N LEU A 24 13.00 10.62 7.93
CA LEU A 24 14.46 10.55 8.02
C LEU A 24 15.14 11.43 6.96
N LEU A 25 14.64 11.41 5.73
CA LEU A 25 15.13 12.30 4.67
C LEU A 25 14.92 13.77 5.04
N ALA A 26 13.74 14.12 5.55
CA ALA A 26 13.44 15.48 5.98
C ALA A 26 14.36 15.96 7.11
N GLN A 27 14.64 15.10 8.10
CA GLN A 27 15.63 15.40 9.14
C GLN A 27 17.02 15.58 8.57
N GLY A 28 17.43 14.76 7.60
CA GLY A 28 18.70 14.94 6.92
C GLY A 28 18.81 16.28 6.22
N LEU A 29 17.75 16.73 5.55
CA LEU A 29 17.72 18.04 4.89
C LEU A 29 17.71 19.24 5.86
N GLN A 30 17.38 19.01 7.14
CA GLN A 30 17.38 20.03 8.20
C GLN A 30 18.62 19.95 9.10
N SER A 31 19.45 18.92 8.94
CA SER A 31 20.63 18.66 9.76
C SER A 31 21.85 19.41 9.22
N PRO A 32 22.74 19.94 10.10
CA PRO A 32 24.05 20.42 9.68
C PRO A 32 24.92 19.29 9.10
N GLU A 33 24.68 18.05 9.50
CA GLU A 33 25.30 16.83 8.96
C GLU A 33 24.27 16.02 8.15
N PRO A 34 24.01 16.39 6.88
CA PRO A 34 22.87 15.89 6.12
C PRO A 34 23.12 14.53 5.47
N VAL A 35 24.39 14.16 5.26
CA VAL A 35 24.75 13.06 4.33
C VAL A 35 24.20 11.71 4.80
N ALA A 36 24.53 11.29 6.02
CA ALA A 36 24.10 9.99 6.54
C ALA A 36 22.57 9.85 6.66
N PRO A 37 21.84 10.78 7.31
CA PRO A 37 20.38 10.68 7.43
C PRO A 37 19.67 10.85 6.07
N ALA A 38 20.13 11.71 5.17
CA ALA A 38 19.51 11.87 3.87
C ALA A 38 19.67 10.61 3.00
N LEU A 39 20.86 10.01 2.99
CA LEU A 39 21.09 8.74 2.28
C LEU A 39 20.25 7.61 2.88
N ALA A 40 20.18 7.53 4.21
CA ALA A 40 19.35 6.54 4.89
C ALA A 40 17.86 6.69 4.52
N GLY A 41 17.33 7.92 4.57
CA GLY A 41 15.95 8.21 4.17
C GLY A 41 15.70 7.89 2.69
N LEU A 42 16.62 8.28 1.80
CA LEU A 42 16.53 8.00 0.37
C LEU A 42 16.54 6.49 0.07
N LEU A 43 17.37 5.70 0.75
CA LEU A 43 17.41 4.25 0.60
C LEU A 43 16.07 3.61 0.96
N VAL A 44 15.47 4.01 2.09
CA VAL A 44 14.15 3.52 2.53
C VAL A 44 13.07 3.88 1.50
N LEU A 45 13.04 5.14 1.06
CA LEU A 45 12.07 5.61 0.06
C LEU A 45 12.23 4.89 -1.28
N ALA A 46 13.46 4.70 -1.74
CA ALA A 46 13.76 4.01 -2.99
C ALA A 46 13.34 2.54 -2.93
N ASN A 47 13.61 1.87 -1.80
CA ASN A 47 13.18 0.48 -1.59
C ASN A 47 11.65 0.38 -1.65
N ALA A 48 10.94 1.19 -0.85
CA ALA A 48 9.47 1.22 -0.81
C ALA A 48 8.84 1.50 -2.18
N ALA A 49 9.49 2.35 -2.98
CA ALA A 49 9.01 2.81 -4.28
C ALA A 49 9.20 1.82 -5.43
N THR A 50 9.87 0.68 -5.25
CA THR A 50 10.20 -0.21 -6.38
C THR A 50 9.41 -1.52 -6.42
N VAL A 51 8.43 -1.71 -5.53
CA VAL A 51 7.73 -2.99 -5.34
C VAL A 51 6.58 -3.23 -6.32
N ARG A 52 6.59 -4.40 -6.97
CA ARG A 52 5.50 -4.88 -7.83
C ARG A 52 4.27 -5.33 -7.03
N GLY A 53 3.10 -4.99 -7.57
CA GLY A 53 1.82 -5.42 -7.01
C GLY A 53 1.50 -4.78 -5.66
N ALA A 54 2.15 -3.66 -5.33
CA ALA A 54 1.91 -2.91 -4.12
C ALA A 54 1.04 -1.68 -4.39
N ALA A 55 0.26 -1.25 -3.40
CA ALA A 55 -0.79 -0.24 -3.57
C ALA A 55 -0.22 1.17 -3.82
N PHE A 56 0.96 1.46 -3.25
CA PHE A 56 1.55 2.80 -3.24
C PHE A 56 2.92 2.87 -3.92
N SER A 57 3.29 1.87 -4.72
CA SER A 57 4.60 1.86 -5.40
C SER A 57 4.62 2.76 -6.63
N ALA A 58 5.60 3.66 -6.70
CA ALA A 58 5.83 4.51 -7.87
C ALA A 58 6.40 3.73 -9.06
N PHE A 59 7.35 2.83 -8.79
CA PHE A 59 8.01 1.97 -9.76
C PHE A 59 7.69 0.50 -9.46
N ARG A 60 7.51 -0.30 -10.51
CA ARG A 60 7.07 -1.71 -10.41
C ARG A 60 8.18 -2.64 -10.88
N LEU A 61 9.33 -2.58 -10.22
CA LEU A 61 10.56 -3.24 -10.67
C LEU A 61 10.78 -4.59 -9.97
N VAL A 62 10.60 -4.63 -8.65
CA VAL A 62 11.07 -5.72 -7.78
C VAL A 62 9.89 -6.56 -7.27
N SER A 63 10.05 -7.88 -7.09
CA SER A 63 9.00 -8.74 -6.49
C SER A 63 8.98 -8.59 -4.96
N ARG A 64 7.88 -8.95 -4.29
CA ARG A 64 7.78 -8.84 -2.81
C ARG A 64 8.79 -9.72 -2.09
N ARG A 65 9.17 -10.85 -2.70
CA ARG A 65 10.22 -11.73 -2.14
C ARG A 65 11.58 -11.04 -2.14
N VAL A 66 11.92 -10.34 -3.23
CA VAL A 66 13.19 -9.60 -3.32
C VAL A 66 13.14 -8.36 -2.42
N HIS A 67 12.02 -7.62 -2.41
CA HIS A 67 11.81 -6.50 -1.47
C HIS A 67 12.03 -6.92 -0.02
N ARG A 68 11.51 -8.08 0.40
CA ARG A 68 11.71 -8.59 1.76
C ARG A 68 13.18 -8.70 2.16
N VAL A 69 14.05 -9.08 1.22
CA VAL A 69 15.50 -9.18 1.45
C VAL A 69 16.14 -7.80 1.40
N LEU A 70 15.78 -6.99 0.40
CA LEU A 70 16.28 -5.62 0.28
C LEU A 70 15.92 -4.77 1.50
N ASP A 71 14.74 -4.97 2.09
CA ASP A 71 14.31 -4.24 3.28
C ASP A 71 15.22 -4.54 4.48
N LEU A 72 15.62 -5.81 4.68
CA LEU A 72 16.63 -6.14 5.70
C LEU A 72 17.99 -5.52 5.39
N VAL A 73 18.40 -5.48 4.12
CA VAL A 73 19.66 -4.85 3.70
C VAL A 73 19.61 -3.34 3.96
N VAL A 74 18.48 -2.69 3.67
CA VAL A 74 18.27 -1.26 3.93
C VAL A 74 18.26 -0.99 5.43
N ILE A 75 17.55 -1.77 6.25
CA ILE A 75 17.56 -1.65 7.70
C ILE A 75 19.00 -1.78 8.23
N ALA A 76 19.74 -2.79 7.78
CA ALA A 76 21.14 -2.96 8.16
C ALA A 76 22.01 -1.76 7.73
N ALA A 77 21.80 -1.23 6.52
CA ALA A 77 22.50 -0.05 6.03
C ALA A 77 22.19 1.19 6.88
N VAL A 78 20.94 1.40 7.29
CA VAL A 78 20.55 2.49 8.20
C VAL A 78 21.28 2.34 9.54
N VAL A 79 21.34 1.12 10.10
CA VAL A 79 22.09 0.86 11.34
C VAL A 79 23.57 1.16 11.16
N VAL A 80 24.19 0.69 10.07
CA VAL A 80 25.60 0.97 9.78
C VAL A 80 25.84 2.47 9.67
N LEU A 81 25.01 3.21 8.93
CA LEU A 81 25.11 4.67 8.82
C LEU A 81 24.94 5.38 10.19
N ALA A 82 24.15 4.81 11.09
CA ALA A 82 23.92 5.36 12.43
C ALA A 82 25.06 5.10 13.42
N VAL A 83 25.78 3.97 13.31
CA VAL A 83 26.82 3.58 14.29
C VAL A 83 28.24 3.75 13.78
N GLN A 84 28.42 3.97 12.48
CA GLN A 84 29.74 4.15 11.91
C GLN A 84 30.49 5.35 12.54
N PRO A 85 31.82 5.27 12.71
CA PRO A 85 32.64 6.31 13.32
C PRO A 85 33.36 7.27 12.35
N TRP A 86 33.20 7.13 11.03
CA TRP A 86 33.98 7.87 10.03
C TRP A 86 33.24 9.05 9.35
N ILE A 87 31.93 9.14 9.48
CA ILE A 87 31.09 10.28 9.09
C ILE A 87 30.49 10.87 10.37
N ASP A 88 30.62 12.18 10.54
CA ASP A 88 30.03 12.89 11.66
C ASP A 88 28.50 12.86 11.57
N VAL A 89 27.88 12.45 12.67
CA VAL A 89 26.43 12.41 12.86
C VAL A 89 26.19 12.70 14.33
N ASP A 90 25.37 13.72 14.60
CA ASP A 90 24.95 14.08 15.95
C ASP A 90 24.31 12.89 16.69
N ASP A 91 24.56 12.76 17.99
CA ASP A 91 24.08 11.64 18.81
C ASP A 91 22.56 11.53 18.82
N GLY A 92 21.85 12.66 18.85
CA GLY A 92 20.38 12.69 18.77
C GLY A 92 19.89 12.13 17.44
N LEU A 93 20.54 12.50 16.34
CA LEU A 93 20.23 11.98 15.02
C LEU A 93 20.57 10.49 14.87
N ARG A 94 21.67 10.02 15.47
CA ARG A 94 22.00 8.58 15.55
C ARG A 94 20.89 7.81 16.25
N LEU A 95 20.39 8.31 17.38
CA LEU A 95 19.28 7.71 18.10
C LEU A 95 18.00 7.66 17.26
N VAL A 96 17.69 8.74 16.52
CA VAL A 96 16.56 8.74 15.58
C VAL A 96 16.73 7.66 14.51
N MET A 97 17.90 7.57 13.88
CA MET A 97 18.17 6.55 12.85
C MET A 97 18.01 5.13 13.40
N LEU A 98 18.53 4.86 14.59
CA LEU A 98 18.36 3.58 15.26
C LEU A 98 16.90 3.29 15.62
N GLY A 99 16.17 4.29 16.11
CA GLY A 99 14.73 4.17 16.39
C GLY A 99 13.91 3.87 15.13
N ILE A 100 14.22 4.53 14.01
CA ILE A 100 13.60 4.26 12.71
C ILE A 100 13.96 2.86 12.21
N ALA A 101 15.21 2.44 12.30
CA ALA A 101 15.65 1.10 11.92
C ALA A 101 14.91 0.01 12.74
N ALA A 102 14.74 0.23 14.05
CA ALA A 102 13.96 -0.65 14.91
C ALA A 102 12.48 -0.69 14.51
N GLY A 103 11.88 0.47 14.21
CA GLY A 103 10.51 0.57 13.72
C GLY A 103 10.30 -0.18 12.40
N LEU A 104 11.21 -0.01 11.44
CA LEU A 104 11.21 -0.73 10.16
C LEU A 104 11.35 -2.24 10.39
N GLY A 105 12.28 -2.68 11.25
CA GLY A 105 12.45 -4.09 11.60
C GLY A 105 11.21 -4.70 12.24
N PHE A 106 10.53 -3.97 13.12
CA PHE A 106 9.27 -4.40 13.71
C PHE A 106 8.16 -4.55 12.67
N VAL A 107 8.02 -3.57 11.77
CA VAL A 107 7.01 -3.64 10.70
C VAL A 107 7.34 -4.76 9.73
N TRP A 108 8.59 -4.95 9.34
CA TRP A 108 9.05 -6.08 8.53
C TRP A 108 8.65 -7.42 9.16
N TRP A 109 8.88 -7.60 10.46
CA TRP A 109 8.52 -8.82 11.20
C TRP A 109 7.01 -9.11 11.14
N ARG A 110 6.20 -8.05 11.31
CA ARG A 110 4.74 -8.14 11.33
C ARG A 110 4.12 -8.26 9.94
N SER A 111 4.88 -8.01 8.87
CA SER A 111 4.34 -7.88 7.51
C SER A 111 4.15 -9.19 6.77
N SER A 112 3.07 -9.26 5.99
CA SER A 112 2.81 -10.34 5.05
C SER A 112 3.38 -10.01 3.66
N PHE A 113 4.41 -10.76 3.26
CA PHE A 113 5.06 -10.65 1.93
C PHE A 113 4.45 -11.60 0.90
N ALA A 114 3.32 -12.24 1.19
CA ALA A 114 2.64 -13.08 0.23
C ALA A 114 2.20 -12.24 -0.98
N GLU A 115 2.68 -12.61 -2.17
CA GLU A 115 2.07 -12.14 -3.41
C GLU A 115 0.76 -12.89 -3.57
N ARG A 116 -0.37 -12.16 -3.60
CA ARG A 116 -1.61 -12.75 -4.10
C ARG A 116 -1.32 -13.15 -5.54
N ALA A 117 -1.32 -14.46 -5.82
CA ALA A 117 -1.42 -14.93 -7.19
C ALA A 117 -2.56 -14.16 -7.84
N ARG A 118 -2.31 -13.53 -8.99
CA ARG A 118 -3.42 -13.07 -9.83
C ARG A 118 -4.37 -14.25 -9.91
N PRO A 119 -5.68 -14.06 -9.68
CA PRO A 119 -6.62 -15.11 -10.03
C PRO A 119 -6.30 -15.42 -11.49
N SER A 120 -5.77 -16.62 -11.76
CA SER A 120 -5.89 -17.17 -13.09
C SER A 120 -7.36 -17.00 -13.39
N VAL A 121 -7.71 -16.41 -14.52
CA VAL A 121 -9.06 -16.53 -15.05
C VAL A 121 -9.21 -18.01 -15.41
N ALA A 122 -9.30 -18.85 -14.38
CA ALA A 122 -9.73 -20.21 -14.48
C ALA A 122 -11.20 -20.05 -14.82
N THR A 123 -11.54 -20.40 -16.04
CA THR A 123 -12.87 -20.46 -16.63
C THR A 123 -13.80 -21.46 -15.91
N GLY A 124 -13.59 -21.76 -14.64
CA GLY A 124 -14.39 -22.67 -13.83
C GLY A 124 -14.57 -22.12 -12.43
N ALA A 125 -15.82 -22.06 -11.98
CA ALA A 125 -16.32 -21.46 -10.74
C ALA A 125 -16.36 -19.92 -10.74
N VAL A 126 -17.31 -19.38 -11.52
CA VAL A 126 -17.89 -18.08 -11.19
C VAL A 126 -18.48 -18.21 -9.78
N ASP A 127 -17.89 -17.54 -8.80
CA ASP A 127 -18.38 -17.52 -7.41
C ASP A 127 -19.88 -17.19 -7.41
N ASP A 128 -20.72 -18.13 -6.98
CA ASP A 128 -22.18 -18.03 -6.99
C ASP A 128 -22.68 -16.76 -6.31
N ARG A 129 -21.91 -16.23 -5.35
CA ARG A 129 -22.20 -14.96 -4.69
C ARG A 129 -22.10 -13.79 -5.66
N GLY A 130 -21.06 -13.76 -6.50
CA GLY A 130 -20.86 -12.74 -7.53
C GLY A 130 -21.95 -12.79 -8.60
N VAL A 131 -22.35 -14.00 -9.03
CA VAL A 131 -23.47 -14.19 -9.96
C VAL A 131 -24.78 -13.70 -9.37
N ARG A 132 -25.04 -14.02 -8.09
CA ARG A 132 -26.25 -13.59 -7.39
C ARG A 132 -26.28 -12.08 -7.19
N MET A 133 -25.16 -11.46 -6.80
CA MET A 133 -25.07 -10.00 -6.66
C MET A 133 -25.23 -9.30 -8.01
N GLY A 134 -24.60 -9.80 -9.08
CA GLY A 134 -24.75 -9.25 -10.42
C GLY A 134 -26.19 -9.34 -10.93
N ARG A 135 -26.87 -10.48 -10.71
CA ARG A 135 -28.28 -10.66 -11.09
C ARG A 135 -29.22 -9.77 -10.28
N ALA A 136 -28.95 -9.57 -8.99
CA ALA A 136 -29.73 -8.66 -8.14
C ALA A 136 -29.56 -7.19 -8.56
N ALA A 137 -28.32 -6.77 -8.85
CA ALA A 137 -28.03 -5.43 -9.35
C ALA A 137 -28.70 -5.17 -10.72
N GLY A 138 -28.65 -6.14 -11.63
CA GLY A 138 -29.31 -6.05 -12.94
C GLY A 138 -30.83 -5.90 -12.84
N ARG A 139 -31.48 -6.63 -11.92
CA ARG A 139 -32.92 -6.50 -11.66
C ARG A 139 -33.26 -5.12 -11.11
N PHE A 140 -32.49 -4.62 -10.15
CA PHE A 140 -32.71 -3.30 -9.56
C PHE A 140 -32.63 -2.17 -10.60
N VAL A 141 -31.63 -2.22 -11.49
CA VAL A 141 -31.52 -1.26 -12.61
C VAL A 141 -32.69 -1.40 -13.59
N GLY A 142 -33.07 -2.63 -13.95
CA GLY A 142 -34.21 -2.90 -14.81
C GLY A 142 -35.54 -2.38 -14.24
N ASP A 143 -35.76 -2.59 -12.94
CA ASP A 143 -36.95 -2.12 -12.23
C ASP A 143 -37.02 -0.59 -12.18
N GLY A 144 -35.87 0.08 -11.98
CA GLY A 144 -35.76 1.53 -12.03
C GLY A 144 -36.11 2.11 -13.41
N ILE A 145 -35.57 1.53 -14.49
CA ILE A 145 -35.87 1.97 -15.86
C ILE A 145 -37.35 1.74 -16.20
N ASN A 146 -37.91 0.60 -15.82
CA ASN A 146 -39.33 0.30 -16.05
C ASN A 146 -40.27 1.19 -15.23
N ALA A 147 -39.89 1.57 -14.01
CA ALA A 147 -40.62 2.55 -13.23
C ALA A 147 -40.66 3.92 -13.92
N VAL A 148 -39.51 4.42 -14.38
CA VAL A 148 -39.43 5.69 -15.11
C VAL A 148 -40.25 5.66 -16.40
N LYS A 149 -40.18 4.59 -17.19
CA LYS A 149 -41.00 4.43 -18.40
C LYS A 149 -42.50 4.43 -18.10
N ARG A 150 -42.94 3.76 -17.02
CA ARG A 150 -44.36 3.76 -16.60
C ARG A 150 -44.83 5.15 -16.18
N THR A 151 -44.00 5.90 -15.46
CA THR A 151 -44.33 7.26 -15.03
C THR A 151 -44.36 8.23 -16.22
N ALA A 152 -43.44 8.06 -17.19
CA ALA A 152 -43.44 8.83 -18.43
C ALA A 152 -44.67 8.53 -19.30
N ALA A 153 -45.06 7.26 -19.43
CA ALA A 153 -46.27 6.86 -20.15
C ALA A 153 -47.54 7.45 -19.52
N ARG A 154 -47.66 7.39 -18.19
CA ARG A 154 -48.79 8.01 -17.45
C ARG A 154 -48.83 9.54 -17.54
N ARG A 155 -47.69 10.20 -17.78
CA ARG A 155 -47.61 11.65 -17.97
C ARG A 155 -48.01 12.09 -19.38
N GLY A 156 -47.88 11.20 -20.38
CA GLY A 156 -48.35 11.41 -21.74
C GLY A 156 -49.87 11.23 -21.93
N GLU A 157 -50.55 10.55 -20.99
CA GLU A 157 -52.00 10.26 -21.04
C GLU A 157 -52.87 11.23 -20.23
N ARG A 158 -52.37 12.40 -19.81
CA ARG A 158 -53.24 13.49 -19.33
C ARG A 158 -53.66 14.36 -20.52
N PRO A 159 -54.80 14.11 -21.19
CA PRO A 159 -55.40 15.11 -22.05
C PRO A 159 -55.85 16.27 -21.15
N ASP A 160 -55.67 17.49 -21.63
CA ASP A 160 -56.22 18.71 -21.06
C ASP A 160 -57.66 18.45 -20.60
N ARG A 161 -57.89 18.59 -19.29
CA ARG A 161 -59.22 18.79 -18.74
C ARG A 161 -59.27 20.22 -18.24
N THR A 162 -59.76 21.08 -19.13
CA THR A 162 -60.50 22.30 -18.81
C THR A 162 -61.70 21.97 -17.93
#